data_AF-A0A440BCX0-F1
#
_entry.id   AF-A0A440BCX0-F1
#
_cell.length_a   1.000
_cell.length_b   1.000
_cell.length_c   1.000
_cell.angle_alpha   90.00
_cell.angle_beta   90.00
_cell.angle_gamma   90.00
#
_symmetry.space_group_name_H-M   'P 1'
#
loop_
_entity.id
_entity.type
_entity.pdbx_description
1 polymer ?
#
loop_
_entity_poly.entity_id
_entity_poly.type
_entity_poly.pdbx_seq_one_letter_code
_entity_poly.pdbx_strand_id
1 'polypeptide(L)' 'MSTDEAQDKGTTVLRFPQSRVLPSGHAEPTRYLGLGAMAKAIGAPEHQTTGHWCSRCRGIWYGYLLEVACPACGNRHG' A
#
# COMPACT_ATOMS: atom_id res chain seq x y z
N MET A 1 31.46 -36.81 -20.70
CA MET A 1 31.06 -35.69 -19.82
C MET A 1 30.55 -34.59 -20.73
N SER A 2 29.25 -34.61 -21.04
CA SER A 2 28.62 -33.61 -21.90
C SER A 2 28.09 -32.50 -21.01
N THR A 3 28.69 -31.32 -21.07
CA THR A 3 28.17 -30.10 -20.46
C THR A 3 27.09 -29.53 -21.36
N ASP A 4 25.84 -29.65 -20.91
CA ASP A 4 24.67 -29.00 -21.48
C ASP A 4 24.75 -27.50 -21.13
N GLU A 5 25.17 -26.66 -22.09
CA GLU A 5 25.11 -25.21 -21.94
C GLU A 5 23.66 -24.76 -22.11
N ALA A 6 22.98 -24.54 -20.98
CA ALA A 6 21.64 -23.97 -20.93
C ALA A 6 21.65 -22.56 -21.54
N GLN A 7 21.08 -22.44 -22.74
CA GLN A 7 20.89 -21.18 -23.44
C GLN A 7 20.05 -20.21 -22.59
N ASP A 8 20.68 -19.14 -22.09
CA ASP A 8 20.01 -18.00 -21.46
C ASP A 8 19.15 -17.28 -22.51
N LYS A 9 17.86 -17.65 -22.56
CA LYS A 9 16.87 -17.00 -23.43
C LYS A 9 16.61 -15.60 -22.87
N GLY A 10 17.32 -14.63 -23.44
CA GLY A 10 17.30 -13.22 -23.08
C GLY A 10 15.94 -12.72 -22.62
N THR A 11 15.84 -12.39 -21.33
CA THR A 11 14.65 -11.78 -20.74
C THR A 11 14.47 -10.38 -21.32
N THR A 12 13.46 -10.20 -22.16
CA THR A 12 13.12 -8.88 -22.70
C THR A 12 12.49 -8.04 -21.60
N VAL A 13 13.22 -7.03 -21.11
CA VAL A 13 12.73 -6.08 -20.10
C VAL A 13 11.68 -5.16 -20.73
N LEU A 14 10.41 -5.48 -20.52
CA LEU A 14 9.29 -4.59 -20.89
C LEU A 14 9.21 -3.44 -19.88
N ARG A 15 9.63 -2.25 -20.30
CA ARG A 15 9.51 -1.04 -19.47
C ARG A 15 8.11 -0.46 -19.59
N PHE A 16 7.43 -0.25 -18.48
CA PHE A 16 6.16 0.47 -18.47
C PHE A 16 6.37 1.91 -18.99
N PRO A 17 5.50 2.40 -19.90
CA PRO A 17 5.66 3.70 -20.58
C PRO A 17 5.86 4.91 -19.65
N GLN A 18 5.43 4.81 -18.39
CA GLN A 18 5.48 5.89 -17.39
C GLN A 18 6.41 5.60 -16.19
N SER A 19 7.25 4.56 -16.28
CA SER A 19 8.15 4.14 -15.18
C SER A 19 9.20 5.18 -14.75
N ARG A 20 9.44 6.23 -15.56
CA ARG A 20 10.40 7.30 -15.24
C ARG A 20 9.77 8.51 -14.53
N VAL A 21 8.44 8.59 -14.45
CA VAL A 21 7.76 9.68 -13.76
C VAL A 21 7.52 9.24 -12.33
N LEU A 22 8.25 9.86 -11.40
CA LEU A 22 8.03 9.63 -9.99
C LEU A 22 6.77 10.40 -9.55
N PRO A 23 5.80 9.73 -8.92
CA PRO A 23 4.62 10.41 -8.39
C PRO A 23 5.04 11.46 -7.35
N SER A 24 4.23 12.52 -7.23
CA SER A 24 4.40 13.52 -6.18
C SER A 24 4.36 12.84 -4.81
N GLY A 25 5.40 13.06 -3.99
CA GLY A 25 5.52 12.45 -2.67
C GLY A 25 6.18 11.06 -2.63
N HIS A 26 6.75 10.55 -3.72
CA HIS A 26 7.46 9.25 -3.73
C HIS A 26 8.61 9.14 -2.71
N ALA A 27 9.22 10.27 -2.34
CA ALA A 27 10.32 10.34 -1.39
C ALA A 27 9.82 10.57 0.05
N GLU A 28 8.53 10.85 0.25
CA GLU A 28 7.99 11.02 1.60
C GLU A 28 7.76 9.65 2.24
N PRO A 29 8.22 9.42 3.48
CA PRO A 29 7.97 8.16 4.16
C PRO A 29 6.46 7.99 4.42
N THR A 30 5.92 6.84 4.02
CA THR A 30 4.52 6.48 4.28
C THR A 30 4.25 6.48 5.79
N ARG A 31 3.30 7.31 6.23
CA ARG A 31 2.93 7.37 7.65
C ARG A 31 1.91 6.28 7.98
N TYR A 32 2.17 5.53 9.05
CA TYR A 32 1.19 4.61 9.63
C TYR A 32 0.37 5.37 10.69
N LEU A 33 -0.94 5.45 10.48
CA LEU A 33 -1.87 6.19 11.33
C LEU A 33 -2.61 5.26 12.33
N GLY A 34 -2.46 3.95 12.21
CA GLY A 34 -3.05 2.96 13.11
C GLY A 34 -4.37 2.36 12.64
N LEU A 35 -5.08 1.74 13.60
CA LEU A 35 -6.39 1.11 13.39
C LEU A 35 -7.53 2.14 13.49
N GLY A 36 -8.58 1.92 12.70
CA GLY A 36 -9.86 2.61 12.83
C GLY A 36 -10.51 2.38 14.20
N ALA A 37 -11.44 3.25 14.56
CA ALA A 37 -12.10 3.22 15.87
C ALA A 37 -12.86 1.90 16.11
N MET A 38 -13.60 1.42 15.10
CA MET A 38 -14.30 0.14 15.10
C MET A 38 -13.32 -1.02 15.09
N ALA A 39 -12.32 -1.02 14.21
CA ALA A 39 -11.29 -2.06 14.17
C ALA A 39 -10.62 -2.24 15.54
N LYS A 40 -10.32 -1.12 16.22
CA LYS A 40 -9.77 -1.13 17.57
C LYS A 40 -10.78 -1.61 18.62
N ALA A 41 -12.04 -1.19 18.53
CA ALA A 41 -13.08 -1.53 19.51
C ALA A 41 -13.41 -3.03 19.52
N ILE A 42 -13.42 -3.67 18.35
CA ILE A 42 -13.75 -5.10 18.24
C ILE A 42 -12.51 -6.02 18.33
N GLY A 43 -11.31 -5.45 18.46
CA GLY A 43 -10.07 -6.21 18.43
C GLY A 43 -9.87 -6.95 17.10
N ALA A 44 -10.17 -6.28 15.98
CA ALA A 44 -10.10 -6.89 14.65
C ALA A 44 -8.69 -7.42 14.38
N PRO A 45 -8.55 -8.68 13.93
CA PRO A 45 -7.26 -9.19 13.48
C PRO A 45 -6.74 -8.38 12.30
N GLU A 46 -5.44 -8.07 12.27
CA GLU A 46 -4.84 -7.21 11.22
C GLU A 46 -5.15 -7.72 9.80
N HIS A 47 -5.19 -9.03 9.59
CA HIS A 47 -5.48 -9.66 8.30
C HIS A 47 -6.92 -9.43 7.80
N GLN A 48 -7.85 -9.01 8.66
CA GLN A 48 -9.23 -8.68 8.27
C GLN A 48 -9.47 -7.17 8.16
N THR A 49 -8.43 -6.37 8.36
CA THR A 49 -8.52 -4.93 8.23
C THR A 49 -8.22 -4.51 6.79
N THR A 50 -8.95 -3.50 6.31
CA THR A 50 -8.76 -2.92 4.98
C THR A 50 -7.88 -1.69 5.10
N GLY A 51 -6.88 -1.58 4.23
CA GLY A 51 -6.00 -0.41 4.16
C GLY A 51 -6.71 0.77 3.49
N HIS A 52 -6.65 1.93 4.12
CA HIS A 52 -7.20 3.18 3.62
C HIS A 52 -6.13 4.26 3.60
N TRP A 53 -6.11 5.06 2.54
CA TRP A 53 -5.26 6.25 2.46
C TRP A 53 -6.01 7.48 2.98
N CYS A 54 -5.29 8.38 3.64
CA CYS A 54 -5.78 9.70 3.99
C CYS A 54 -4.86 10.79 3.41
N SER A 55 -5.35 11.55 2.45
CA SER A 55 -4.66 12.64 1.74
C SER A 55 -4.25 13.77 2.67
N ARG A 56 -5.11 14.08 3.65
CA ARG A 56 -4.87 15.13 4.66
C ARG A 56 -3.73 14.75 5.61
N CYS A 57 -3.71 13.52 6.09
CA CYS A 57 -2.66 13.02 6.99
C CYS A 57 -1.43 12.48 6.26
N ARG A 58 -1.55 12.24 4.94
CA ARG A 58 -0.56 11.58 4.08
C ARG A 58 -0.08 10.27 4.69
N GLY A 59 -1.04 9.40 5.01
CA GLY A 59 -0.76 8.14 5.68
C GLY A 59 -1.82 7.08 5.47
N ILE A 60 -1.42 5.84 5.75
CA ILE A 60 -2.27 4.65 5.71
C ILE A 60 -2.82 4.38 7.10
N TRP A 61 -4.10 4.04 7.17
CA TRP A 61 -4.76 3.48 8.35
C TRP A 61 -5.52 2.22 7.95
N TYR A 62 -5.85 1.40 8.94
CA TYR A 62 -6.50 0.11 8.71
C TYR A 62 -7.86 0.06 9.40
N GLY A 63 -8.92 -0.01 8.61
CA GLY A 63 -10.31 -0.02 9.07
C GLY A 63 -10.94 -1.40 9.00
N TYR A 64 -12.07 -1.59 9.68
CA TYR A 64 -12.85 -2.82 9.60
C TYR A 64 -14.20 -2.60 8.92
N LEU A 65 -14.56 -3.47 7.97
CA LEU A 65 -15.80 -3.47 7.20
C LEU A 65 -16.09 -2.13 6.48
N LEU A 66 -16.88 -1.26 7.11
CA LEU A 66 -17.43 -0.02 6.52
C LEU A 66 -16.84 1.24 7.18
N GLU A 67 -15.71 1.11 7.87
CA GLU A 67 -15.00 2.27 8.36
C GLU A 67 -14.51 3.14 7.20
N VAL A 68 -14.90 4.42 7.26
CA VAL A 68 -14.49 5.43 6.26
C VAL A 68 -13.78 6.61 6.89
N ALA A 69 -13.87 6.79 8.21
CA ALA A 69 -13.32 7.95 8.90
C ALA A 69 -11.89 7.69 9.36
N CYS A 70 -10.96 8.52 8.89
CA CYS A 70 -9.56 8.49 9.32
C CYS A 70 -9.46 8.64 10.86
N PRO A 71 -8.76 7.75 11.57
CA PRO A 71 -8.66 7.79 13.04
C PRO A 71 -7.89 9.00 13.57
N ALA A 72 -7.02 9.60 12.75
CA ALA A 72 -6.22 10.75 13.16
C ALA A 72 -6.94 12.09 12.97
N CYS A 73 -7.77 12.23 11.94
CA CYS A 73 -8.30 13.54 11.54
C CYS A 73 -9.80 13.59 11.22
N GLY A 74 -10.49 12.45 11.26
CA GLY A 74 -11.92 12.32 10.97
C GLY A 74 -12.31 12.48 9.50
N ASN A 75 -11.34 12.67 8.59
CA ASN A 75 -11.63 12.81 7.17
C ASN A 75 -12.23 11.51 6.61
N ARG A 76 -13.29 11.63 5.81
CA ARG A 76 -13.98 10.51 5.13
C ARG A 76 -13.66 10.40 3.65
N HIS A 77 -12.96 11.40 3.13
CA HIS A 77 -12.47 11.41 1.76
C HIS A 77 -10.99 11.06 1.76
N GLY A 78 -10.59 10.24 0.80
CA GLY A 78 -9.22 9.76 0.65
C GLY A 78 -8.21 10.88 0.52
#